data_AF-A0A068NWH8-F1
#
_entry.id   AF-A0A068NWH8-F1
#
_cell.length_a   1.000
_cell.length_b   1.000
_cell.length_c   1.000
_cell.angle_alpha   90.00
_cell.angle_beta   90.00
_cell.angle_gamma   90.00
#
_symmetry.space_group_name_H-M   'P 1'
#
loop_
_entity.id
_entity.type
_entity.pdbx_description
1 polymer ?
#
loop_
_entity_poly.entity_id
_entity_poly.type
_entity_poly.pdbx_seq_one_letter_code
_entity_poly.pdbx_strand_id
1 'polypeptide(L)'
;MESSTPWRRWILLALVAIGGSLFYGATLAHMLPKSDLLRGALWLTLSAGTGWILLGPALILFAQKPISVVADACLVAMACGEVVLAIGGVLNLALVTGIPFNIVVVAMSNVLMAGVLAARLKENGVHPATTLACWFIVLDGGGAAAFWILYRLLFGGHA
;
A
#
# COMPACT_ATOMS: atom_id res chain seq x y z
N MET A 1 -2.14 19.84 -26.67
CA MET A 1 -2.18 18.39 -26.95
C MET A 1 -0.86 17.80 -26.48
N GLU A 2 -0.75 17.43 -25.20
CA GLU A 2 0.41 16.67 -24.73
C GLU A 2 0.02 15.19 -24.74
N SER A 3 0.41 14.50 -25.81
CA SER A 3 0.26 13.06 -26.01
C SER A 3 1.49 12.28 -25.49
N SER A 4 2.20 12.81 -24.49
CA SER A 4 3.22 12.05 -23.79
C SER A 4 2.55 11.19 -22.72
N THR A 5 2.32 9.92 -23.08
CA THR A 5 1.79 8.91 -22.17
C THR A 5 2.49 8.97 -20.81
N PRO A 6 1.78 9.03 -19.66
CA PRO A 6 2.36 9.31 -18.33
C PRO A 6 3.24 8.17 -17.76
N TRP A 7 3.71 7.26 -18.60
CA TRP A 7 4.48 6.06 -18.25
C TRP A 7 5.68 6.36 -17.35
N ARG A 8 6.45 7.41 -17.65
CA ARG A 8 7.60 7.78 -16.81
C ARG A 8 7.18 8.05 -15.36
N ARG A 9 6.11 8.84 -15.17
CA ARG A 9 5.55 9.14 -13.86
C ARG A 9 5.04 7.87 -13.18
N TRP A 10 4.33 7.01 -13.90
CA TRP A 10 3.80 5.77 -13.35
C TRP A 10 4.90 4.80 -12.92
N ILE A 11 5.97 4.68 -13.70
CA ILE A 11 7.13 3.86 -13.33
C ILE A 11 7.76 4.39 -12.05
N LEU A 12 7.96 5.71 -11.93
CA LEU A 12 8.52 6.31 -10.72
C LEU A 12 7.62 6.08 -9.50
N LEU A 13 6.30 6.25 -9.64
CA LEU A 13 5.34 6.00 -8.56
C LEU A 13 5.33 4.52 -8.14
N ALA A 14 5.37 3.60 -9.11
CA ALA A 14 5.44 2.17 -8.83
C ALA A 14 6.75 1.79 -8.12
N LEU A 15 7.89 2.37 -8.52
CA LEU A 15 9.16 2.17 -7.85
C LEU A 15 9.15 2.69 -6.42
N VAL A 16 8.57 3.87 -6.17
CA VAL A 16 8.38 4.40 -4.82
C VAL A 16 7.51 3.45 -4.01
N ALA A 17 6.42 2.96 -4.58
CA ALA A 17 5.51 2.08 -3.88
C ALA A 17 6.18 0.76 -3.49
N ILE A 18 6.76 0.06 -4.45
CA ILE A 18 7.44 -1.23 -4.23
C ILE A 18 8.66 -1.06 -3.31
N GLY A 19 9.48 -0.04 -3.56
CA GLY A 19 10.68 0.23 -2.77
C GLY A 19 10.36 0.60 -1.32
N GLY A 20 9.34 1.44 -1.11
CA GLY A 20 8.83 1.80 0.21
C GLY A 20 8.34 0.58 0.99
N SER A 21 7.53 -0.28 0.36
CA SER A 21 6.98 -1.47 1.03
C SER A 21 8.11 -2.44 1.39
N LEU A 22 9.06 -2.68 0.48
CA LEU A 22 10.19 -3.57 0.72
C LEU A 22 11.07 -3.04 1.86
N PHE A 23 11.40 -1.75 1.83
CA PHE A 23 12.23 -1.12 2.83
C PHE A 23 11.55 -1.14 4.20
N TYR A 24 10.31 -0.65 4.30
CA TYR A 24 9.58 -0.63 5.56
C TYR A 24 9.36 -2.05 6.11
N GLY A 25 8.95 -3.00 5.26
CA GLY A 25 8.77 -4.40 5.64
C GLY A 25 10.05 -5.06 6.16
N ALA A 26 11.21 -4.75 5.55
CA ALA A 26 12.51 -5.19 6.07
C ALA A 26 12.77 -4.62 7.47
N THR A 27 12.59 -3.31 7.67
CA THR A 27 12.82 -2.69 8.98
C THR A 27 11.85 -3.20 10.06
N LEU A 28 10.61 -3.52 9.67
CA LEU A 28 9.61 -4.11 10.57
C LEU A 28 10.02 -5.52 11.01
N ALA A 29 10.61 -6.33 10.12
CA ALA A 29 11.14 -7.64 10.48
C ALA A 29 12.35 -7.59 11.43
N HIS A 30 13.05 -6.47 11.57
CA HIS A 30 14.03 -6.33 12.65
C HIS A 30 13.38 -6.30 14.05
N MET A 31 12.10 -5.96 14.15
CA MET A 31 11.36 -5.87 15.41
C MET A 31 10.63 -7.17 15.78
N LEU A 32 10.59 -8.14 14.86
CA LEU A 32 9.94 -9.42 15.08
C LEU A 32 10.99 -10.47 15.51
N PRO A 33 10.71 -11.32 16.52
CA PRO A 33 11.66 -12.34 16.95
C PRO A 33 11.91 -13.36 15.83
N LYS A 34 13.19 -13.63 15.52
CA LYS A 34 13.64 -14.67 14.56
C LYS A 34 13.18 -14.46 13.10
N SER A 35 12.77 -13.25 12.71
CA SER A 35 12.42 -12.97 11.31
C SER A 35 13.62 -12.59 10.47
N ASP A 36 13.70 -13.21 9.31
CA ASP A 36 14.58 -12.80 8.22
C ASP A 36 14.05 -11.50 7.58
N LEU A 37 14.96 -10.56 7.31
CA LEU A 37 14.68 -9.27 6.70
C LEU A 37 13.95 -9.42 5.36
N LEU A 38 14.40 -10.36 4.53
CA LEU A 38 13.82 -10.61 3.22
C LEU A 38 12.39 -11.10 3.33
N ARG A 39 12.09 -11.98 4.30
CA ARG A 39 10.73 -12.46 4.55
C ARG A 39 9.80 -11.34 5.01
N GLY A 40 10.27 -10.43 5.86
CA GLY A 40 9.50 -9.25 6.27
C GLY A 40 9.17 -8.32 5.09
N ALA A 41 10.17 -8.03 4.26
CA ALA A 41 10.02 -7.23 3.05
C ALA A 41 9.01 -7.86 2.10
N LEU A 42 9.19 -9.14 1.76
CA LEU A 42 8.29 -9.87 0.86
C LEU A 42 6.88 -9.97 1.44
N TRP A 43 6.75 -10.26 2.72
CA TRP A 43 5.46 -10.37 3.37
C TRP A 43 4.64 -9.08 3.23
N LEU A 44 5.22 -7.94 3.57
CA LEU A 44 4.53 -6.67 3.47
C LEU A 44 4.21 -6.31 2.01
N THR A 45 5.22 -6.35 1.13
CA THR A 45 5.07 -5.96 -0.29
C THR A 45 4.06 -6.82 -1.03
N LEU A 46 4.08 -8.14 -0.83
CA LEU A 46 3.12 -9.04 -1.48
C LEU A 46 1.71 -8.87 -0.93
N SER A 47 1.56 -8.65 0.38
CA SER A 47 0.25 -8.44 1.01
C SER A 47 -0.38 -7.13 0.53
N ALA A 48 0.38 -6.04 0.57
CA ALA A 48 -0.06 -4.73 0.09
C ALA A 48 -0.37 -4.78 -1.42
N GLY A 49 0.56 -5.34 -2.21
CA GLY A 49 0.40 -5.49 -3.65
C GLY A 49 -0.86 -6.27 -4.04
N THR A 50 -1.17 -7.36 -3.32
CA THR A 50 -2.40 -8.12 -3.53
C THR A 50 -3.65 -7.27 -3.28
N GLY A 51 -3.67 -6.49 -2.20
CA GLY A 51 -4.76 -5.55 -1.95
C GLY A 51 -4.98 -4.59 -3.11
N TRP A 52 -3.92 -3.96 -3.61
CA TRP A 52 -4.02 -3.01 -4.73
C TRP A 52 -4.45 -3.66 -6.05
N ILE A 53 -3.98 -4.89 -6.31
CA ILE A 53 -4.41 -5.69 -7.47
C ILE A 53 -5.90 -6.00 -7.41
N LEU A 54 -6.49 -6.19 -6.21
CA LEU A 54 -7.93 -6.39 -6.05
C LEU A 54 -8.71 -5.08 -6.12
N LEU A 55 -8.18 -4.00 -5.51
CA LEU A 55 -8.84 -2.70 -5.46
C LEU A 55 -8.97 -2.06 -6.85
N GLY A 56 -7.94 -2.13 -7.70
CA GLY A 56 -7.94 -1.52 -9.03
C GLY A 56 -9.13 -1.96 -9.91
N PRO A 57 -9.32 -3.27 -10.15
CA PRO A 57 -10.48 -3.82 -10.86
C PRO A 57 -11.81 -3.44 -10.21
N ALA A 58 -11.91 -3.50 -8.87
CA ALA A 58 -13.14 -3.10 -8.18
C ALA A 58 -13.49 -1.63 -8.47
N LEU A 59 -12.52 -0.73 -8.39
CA LEU A 59 -12.72 0.68 -8.71
C LEU A 59 -13.08 0.90 -10.18
N ILE A 60 -12.49 0.14 -11.13
CA ILE A 60 -12.87 0.23 -12.54
C ILE A 60 -14.34 -0.14 -12.73
N LEU A 61 -14.80 -1.22 -12.09
CA LEU A 61 -16.18 -1.69 -12.16
C LEU A 61 -17.17 -0.70 -11.53
N PHE A 62 -16.87 -0.19 -10.32
CA PHE A 62 -17.80 0.67 -9.58
C PHE A 62 -17.73 2.15 -9.95
N ALA A 63 -16.55 2.67 -10.29
CA ALA A 63 -16.39 4.07 -10.65
C ALA A 63 -16.70 4.35 -12.13
N GLN A 64 -16.67 3.31 -12.98
CA GLN A 64 -16.90 3.39 -14.42
C GLN A 64 -16.00 4.46 -15.09
N LYS A 65 -14.75 4.57 -14.63
CA LYS A 65 -13.74 5.49 -15.15
C LYS A 65 -12.71 4.76 -16.02
N PRO A 66 -12.04 5.46 -16.94
CA PRO A 66 -10.95 4.88 -17.71
C PRO A 66 -9.87 4.29 -16.80
N ILE A 67 -9.32 3.14 -17.21
CA ILE A 67 -8.26 2.43 -16.47
C ILE A 67 -7.09 3.35 -16.12
N SER A 68 -6.73 4.26 -17.04
CA SER A 68 -5.65 5.23 -16.81
C SER A 68 -5.90 6.18 -15.65
N VAL A 69 -7.15 6.61 -15.44
CA VAL A 69 -7.52 7.49 -14.32
C VAL A 69 -7.43 6.74 -13.00
N VAL A 70 -7.96 5.51 -12.96
CA VAL A 70 -7.91 4.68 -11.75
C VAL A 70 -6.46 4.30 -11.41
N ALA A 71 -5.67 3.90 -12.41
CA ALA A 71 -4.27 3.57 -12.24
C ALA A 71 -3.45 4.76 -11.73
N ASP A 72 -3.62 5.96 -12.30
CA ASP A 72 -2.93 7.16 -11.81
C ASP A 72 -3.30 7.47 -10.36
N ALA A 73 -4.60 7.44 -10.03
CA ALA A 73 -5.07 7.69 -8.68
C ALA A 73 -4.54 6.67 -7.67
N CYS A 74 -4.52 5.38 -8.02
CA CYS A 74 -3.97 4.32 -7.17
C CYS A 74 -2.45 4.47 -6.98
N LEU A 75 -1.71 4.74 -8.05
CA LEU A 75 -0.25 4.91 -7.98
C LEU A 75 0.15 6.14 -7.14
N VAL A 76 -0.59 7.24 -7.27
CA VAL A 76 -0.37 8.43 -6.44
C VAL A 76 -0.69 8.13 -4.97
N ALA A 77 -1.82 7.49 -4.70
CA ALA A 77 -2.20 7.11 -3.34
C ALA A 77 -1.14 6.19 -2.71
N MET A 78 -0.75 5.11 -3.40
CA MET A 78 0.32 4.20 -2.97
C MET A 78 1.60 4.95 -2.62
N ALA A 79 2.11 5.77 -3.55
CA ALA A 79 3.36 6.50 -3.34
C ALA A 79 3.29 7.44 -2.12
N CYS A 80 2.15 8.12 -1.90
CA CYS A 80 1.98 8.99 -0.73
C CYS A 80 2.02 8.19 0.59
N GLY A 81 1.34 7.05 0.67
CA GLY A 81 1.40 6.20 1.85
C GLY A 81 2.79 5.60 2.09
N GLU A 82 3.47 5.24 1.02
CA GLU A 82 4.79 4.62 1.08
C GLU A 82 5.89 5.61 1.48
N VAL A 83 5.71 6.91 1.23
CA VAL A 83 6.57 7.95 1.82
C VAL A 83 6.43 7.95 3.36
N VAL A 84 5.21 7.82 3.89
CA VAL A 84 4.98 7.75 5.34
C VAL A 84 5.62 6.48 5.93
N LEU A 85 5.46 5.33 5.26
CA LEU A 85 6.07 4.07 5.69
C LEU A 85 7.60 4.13 5.61
N ALA A 86 8.17 4.73 4.56
CA ALA A 86 9.60 4.91 4.43
C ALA A 86 10.18 5.79 5.56
N ILE A 87 9.50 6.89 5.92
CA ILE A 87 9.87 7.70 7.09
C ILE A 87 9.82 6.84 8.37
N GLY A 88 8.76 6.06 8.55
CA GLY A 88 8.65 5.10 9.65
C GLY A 88 9.79 4.08 9.68
N GLY A 89 10.23 3.58 8.53
CA GLY A 89 11.34 2.65 8.40
C GLY A 89 12.68 3.28 8.78
N VAL A 90 12.92 4.54 8.38
CA VAL A 90 14.09 5.30 8.84
C VAL A 90 14.07 5.47 10.35
N LEU A 91 12.91 5.80 10.93
CA LEU A 91 12.76 5.92 12.38
C LEU A 91 12.94 4.59 13.12
N ASN A 92 12.49 3.47 12.53
CA ASN A 92 12.75 2.13 13.06
C ASN A 92 14.25 1.80 13.15
N LEU A 93 15.05 2.31 12.21
CA LEU A 93 16.50 2.12 12.19
C LEU A 93 17.23 3.10 13.13
N ALA A 94 16.73 4.33 13.23
CA ALA A 94 17.36 5.39 14.02
C ALA A 94 17.01 5.33 15.51
N LEU A 95 15.82 4.80 15.85
CA LEU A 95 15.26 4.79 17.20
C LEU A 95 14.84 3.37 17.57
N VAL A 96 14.92 3.04 18.86
CA VAL A 96 14.29 1.82 19.39
C VAL A 96 12.78 2.05 19.41
N THR A 97 12.12 1.61 18.35
CA THR A 97 10.67 1.73 18.18
C THR A 97 9.97 0.45 18.61
N GLY A 98 8.72 0.59 19.08
CA GLY A 98 7.89 -0.54 19.47
C GLY A 98 6.81 -0.88 18.44
N ILE A 99 6.11 -1.98 18.69
CA ILE A 99 4.90 -2.37 17.93
C ILE A 99 3.85 -1.22 17.89
N PRO A 100 3.55 -0.50 19.00
CA PRO A 100 2.56 0.58 18.97
C PRO A 100 2.92 1.70 17.98
N PHE A 101 4.20 2.06 17.87
CA PHE A 101 4.67 3.05 16.92
C PHE A 101 4.39 2.61 15.47
N ASN A 102 4.72 1.36 15.13
CA ASN A 102 4.50 0.83 13.80
C ASN A 102 3.01 0.73 13.44
N ILE A 103 2.14 0.40 14.39
CA ILE A 103 0.68 0.45 14.20
C ILE A 103 0.23 1.86 13.84
N VAL A 104 0.71 2.88 14.56
CA VAL A 104 0.37 4.29 14.29
C VAL A 104 0.86 4.71 12.91
N VAL A 105 2.11 4.37 12.54
CA VAL A 105 2.68 4.69 11.22
C VAL A 105 1.84 4.06 10.10
N VAL A 106 1.50 2.76 10.23
CA VAL A 106 0.67 2.06 9.23
C VAL A 106 -0.72 2.68 9.16
N ALA A 107 -1.34 3.01 10.29
CA ALA A 107 -2.66 3.66 10.32
C ALA A 107 -2.63 5.04 9.65
N MET A 108 -1.61 5.86 9.95
CA MET A 108 -1.41 7.16 9.32
C MET A 108 -1.23 7.03 7.81
N SER A 109 -0.41 6.06 7.36
CA SER A 109 -0.23 5.76 5.95
C SER A 109 -1.57 5.36 5.31
N ASN A 110 -2.32 4.43 5.91
CA ASN A 110 -3.62 3.97 5.38
C ASN A 110 -4.63 5.12 5.21
N VAL A 111 -4.75 5.98 6.24
CA VAL A 111 -5.64 7.15 6.20
C VAL A 111 -5.22 8.14 5.12
N LEU A 112 -3.92 8.41 4.99
CA LEU A 112 -3.40 9.30 3.95
C LEU A 112 -3.71 8.75 2.55
N MET A 113 -3.45 7.46 2.31
CA MET A 113 -3.72 6.83 1.02
C MET A 113 -5.20 6.86 0.66
N ALA A 114 -6.08 6.50 1.60
CA ALA A 114 -7.52 6.55 1.40
C ALA A 114 -7.99 7.98 1.06
N GLY A 115 -7.48 8.98 1.78
CA GLY A 115 -7.79 10.40 1.55
C GLY A 115 -7.32 10.89 0.18
N VAL A 116 -6.07 10.58 -0.20
CA VAL A 116 -5.50 10.93 -1.50
C VAL A 116 -6.27 10.26 -2.64
N LEU A 117 -6.59 8.97 -2.51
CA LEU A 117 -7.35 8.23 -3.51
C LEU A 117 -8.76 8.82 -3.69
N ALA A 118 -9.46 9.08 -2.57
CA ALA A 118 -10.79 9.68 -2.60
C ALA A 118 -10.77 11.08 -3.22
N ALA A 119 -9.78 11.90 -2.90
CA ALA A 119 -9.62 13.24 -3.50
C ALA A 119 -9.38 13.15 -5.02
N ARG A 120 -8.45 12.31 -5.47
CA ARG A 120 -8.13 12.12 -6.89
C ARG A 120 -9.30 11.60 -7.71
N LEU A 121 -10.04 10.63 -7.19
CA LEU A 121 -11.20 10.08 -7.89
C LEU A 121 -12.39 11.06 -7.85
N LYS A 122 -12.53 11.87 -6.80
CA LYS A 122 -13.52 12.95 -6.74
C LYS A 122 -13.29 14.01 -7.82
N GLU A 123 -12.04 14.40 -8.08
CA GLU A 123 -11.67 15.29 -9.19
C GLU A 123 -12.13 14.75 -10.56
N ASN A 124 -12.28 13.43 -10.66
CA ASN A 124 -12.75 12.74 -11.86
C ASN A 124 -14.25 12.37 -11.81
N GLY A 125 -15.01 12.94 -10.86
CA GLY A 125 -16.45 12.77 -10.71
C GLY A 125 -16.89 11.45 -10.07
N VAL A 126 -16.02 10.77 -9.32
CA VAL A 126 -16.40 9.60 -8.51
C VAL A 126 -16.82 10.07 -7.12
N HIS A 127 -17.93 9.52 -6.61
CA HIS A 127 -18.39 9.87 -5.26
C HIS A 127 -17.41 9.33 -4.19
N PRO A 128 -16.94 10.14 -3.23
CA PRO A 128 -15.96 9.70 -2.23
C PRO A 128 -16.39 8.47 -1.43
N ALA A 129 -17.69 8.35 -1.13
CA ALA A 129 -18.22 7.19 -0.42
C ALA A 129 -18.01 5.87 -1.19
N THR A 130 -18.11 5.88 -2.52
CA THR A 130 -17.85 4.69 -3.35
C THR A 130 -16.38 4.28 -3.25
N THR A 131 -15.48 5.26 -3.34
CA THR A 131 -14.04 5.02 -3.18
C THR A 131 -13.71 4.45 -1.81
N LEU A 132 -14.24 5.05 -0.73
CA LEU A 132 -14.01 4.59 0.63
C LEU A 132 -14.66 3.23 0.92
N ALA A 133 -15.83 2.96 0.36
CA ALA A 133 -16.45 1.63 0.48
C ALA A 133 -15.58 0.55 -0.19
N CYS A 134 -15.07 0.82 -1.40
CA CYS A 134 -14.13 -0.09 -2.07
C CYS A 134 -12.84 -0.24 -1.26
N TRP A 135 -12.33 0.84 -0.67
CA TRP A 135 -11.16 0.82 0.21
C TRP A 135 -11.35 -0.14 1.38
N PHE A 136 -12.38 0.07 2.21
CA PHE A 136 -12.59 -0.75 3.41
C PHE A 136 -12.93 -2.21 3.07
N ILE A 137 -13.75 -2.46 2.05
CA ILE A 137 -14.22 -3.81 1.74
C ILE A 137 -13.13 -4.61 1.01
N VAL A 138 -12.54 -4.03 -0.03
CA VAL A 138 -11.64 -4.76 -0.94
C VAL A 138 -10.19 -4.64 -0.47
N LEU A 139 -9.72 -3.43 -0.19
CA LEU A 139 -8.32 -3.22 0.16
C LEU A 139 -8.04 -3.66 1.60
N ASP A 140 -8.74 -3.11 2.59
CA ASP A 140 -8.49 -3.46 4.00
C ASP A 140 -8.93 -4.91 4.27
N GLY A 141 -10.13 -5.31 3.81
CA GLY A 141 -10.63 -6.68 3.96
C GLY A 141 -9.80 -7.73 3.24
N GLY A 142 -9.56 -7.55 1.93
CA GLY A 142 -8.75 -8.47 1.12
C GLY A 142 -7.27 -8.44 1.50
N GLY A 143 -6.74 -7.27 1.83
CA GLY A 143 -5.38 -7.07 2.31
C GLY A 143 -5.11 -7.77 3.63
N ALA A 144 -6.03 -7.67 4.61
CA ALA A 144 -5.91 -8.40 5.88
C ALA A 144 -5.89 -9.92 5.68
N ALA A 145 -6.74 -10.45 4.78
CA ALA A 145 -6.73 -11.87 4.44
C ALA A 145 -5.40 -12.30 3.79
N ALA A 146 -4.91 -11.53 2.81
CA ALA A 146 -3.63 -11.79 2.14
C ALA A 146 -2.47 -11.73 3.15
N PHE A 147 -2.48 -10.74 4.04
CA PHE A 147 -1.49 -10.55 5.10
C PHE A 147 -1.40 -11.77 6.03
N TRP A 148 -2.55 -12.29 6.46
CA TRP A 148 -2.61 -13.49 7.29
C TRP A 148 -2.13 -14.75 6.57
N ILE A 149 -2.57 -14.96 5.32
CA ILE A 149 -2.20 -16.12 4.51
C ILE A 149 -0.68 -16.11 4.25
N LEU A 150 -0.13 -14.98 3.81
CA LEU A 150 1.29 -14.83 3.52
C LEU A 150 2.14 -14.93 4.79
N TYR A 151 1.64 -14.43 5.93
CA TYR A 151 2.32 -14.64 7.21
C TYR A 151 2.48 -16.13 7.51
N ARG A 152 1.41 -16.91 7.38
CA ARG A 152 1.46 -18.36 7.59
C ARG A 152 2.39 -19.06 6.61
N LEU A 153 2.39 -18.68 5.33
CA LEU A 153 3.24 -19.30 4.32
C LEU A 153 4.73 -18.98 4.52
N LEU A 154 5.06 -17.74 4.90
CA LEU A 154 6.46 -17.29 5.01
C LEU A 154 7.09 -17.58 6.39
N PHE A 155 6.27 -17.61 7.45
CA PHE A 155 6.74 -17.77 8.83
C PHE A 155 6.24 -19.04 9.53
N GLY A 156 5.14 -19.65 9.08
CA GLY A 156 4.49 -20.79 9.75
C GLY A 156 5.09 -22.18 9.45
N GLY A 157 6.08 -22.29 8.55
CA GLY A 157 6.68 -23.58 8.15
C GLY A 157 7.89 -24.06 8.96
N HIS A 158 8.21 -23.43 10.10
CA HIS A 158 9.39 -23.76 10.94
C HIS A 158 9.02 -24.05 12.40
N ALA A 159 7.83 -24.59 12.66
CA ALA A 159 7.46 -25.11 13.98
C ALA A 159 7.73 -26.62 14.05
#